data_AF-A0A0N8KGW1-F1
#
_entry.id   AF-A0A0N8KGW1-F1
#
_cell.length_a   1.000
_cell.length_b   1.000
_cell.length_c   1.000
_cell.angle_alpha   90.00
_cell.angle_beta   90.00
_cell.angle_gamma   90.00
#
_symmetry.space_group_name_H-M   'P 1'
#
loop_
_entity.id
_entity.type
_entity.pdbx_description
1 polymer ?
#
loop_
_entity_poly.entity_id
_entity_poly.type
_entity_poly.pdbx_seq_one_letter_code
_entity_poly.pdbx_strand_id
1 'polypeptide(L)'
;MDQKPDFPIFPMHFRGLLLLAGMYTIAWSAFFKWFGEELIAWLAIQPGQVFDVPAMWYGNLGLVVGLIIFVSAFYPVSWVYLILAGLTGKIILTIWFSLGFLPDLDWNKRTGFHLIFNELLWLIPLILIFLRALQVREYLRKEETSS
;
A
#
# COMPACT_ATOMS: atom_id res chain seq x y z
N MET A 1 24.05 16.27 22.49
CA MET A 1 24.43 15.76 21.16
C MET A 1 23.93 14.34 21.09
N ASP A 2 22.89 14.07 20.30
CA ASP A 2 22.43 12.70 20.08
C ASP A 2 23.52 11.93 19.34
N GLN A 3 24.16 10.98 20.01
CA GLN A 3 25.08 10.04 19.37
C GLN A 3 24.24 9.19 18.42
N LYS A 4 24.46 9.35 17.10
CA LYS A 4 23.89 8.42 16.13
C LYS A 4 24.53 7.05 16.38
N PRO A 5 23.75 5.98 16.58
CA PRO A 5 24.30 4.65 16.73
C PRO A 5 25.07 4.25 15.47
N ASP A 6 26.22 3.60 15.65
CA ASP A 6 27.12 3.16 14.56
C ASP A 6 26.54 2.02 13.72
N PHE A 7 25.38 1.47 14.12
CA PHE A 7 24.71 0.36 13.46
C PHE A 7 23.31 0.75 12.95
N PRO A 8 22.81 0.12 11.87
CA PRO A 8 21.49 0.42 11.33
C PRO A 8 20.38 -0.09 12.26
N ILE A 9 19.57 0.83 12.78
CA ILE A 9 18.36 0.52 13.57
C ILE A 9 17.11 0.63 12.70
N PHE A 10 16.18 -0.33 12.84
CA PHE A 10 14.83 -0.21 12.29
C PHE A 10 13.96 0.61 13.25
N PRO A 11 13.55 1.83 12.88
CA PRO A 11 12.89 2.72 13.83
C PRO A 11 11.43 2.30 14.09
N MET A 12 10.94 2.58 15.30
CA MET A 12 9.59 2.18 15.72
C MET A 12 8.47 2.83 14.89
N HIS A 13 8.66 4.08 14.45
CA HIS A 13 7.67 4.78 13.63
C HIS A 13 7.42 4.12 12.26
N PHE A 14 8.39 3.38 11.71
CA PHE A 14 8.19 2.61 10.48
C PHE A 14 7.21 1.45 10.67
N ARG A 15 7.14 0.84 11.86
CA ARG A 15 6.10 -0.15 12.18
C ARG A 15 4.72 0.49 12.20
N GLY A 16 4.59 1.64 12.85
CA GLY A 16 3.34 2.41 12.87
C GLY A 16 2.86 2.79 11.46
N LEU A 17 3.79 3.22 10.60
CA LEU A 17 3.48 3.52 9.19
C LEU A 17 3.03 2.30 8.40
N LEU A 18 3.63 1.12 8.60
CA LEU A 18 3.16 -0.13 7.98
C LEU A 18 1.75 -0.51 8.45
N LEU A 19 1.46 -0.42 9.75
CA LEU A 19 0.13 -0.67 10.30
C LEU A 19 -0.90 0.27 9.69
N LEU A 20 -0.59 1.57 9.64
CA LEU A 20 -1.45 2.59 9.07
C LEU A 20 -1.68 2.36 7.57
N ALA A 21 -0.63 2.12 6.80
CA ALA A 21 -0.71 1.84 5.37
C ALA A 21 -1.57 0.60 5.09
N GLY A 22 -1.37 -0.47 5.85
CA GLY A 22 -2.14 -1.71 5.74
C GLY A 22 -3.63 -1.49 6.04
N MET A 23 -3.95 -0.90 7.19
CA MET A 23 -5.33 -0.62 7.59
C MET A 23 -6.04 0.36 6.64
N TYR A 24 -5.34 1.39 6.21
CA TYR A 24 -5.87 2.37 5.25
C TYR A 24 -6.23 1.69 3.91
N THR A 25 -5.34 0.81 3.43
CA THR A 25 -5.58 0.02 2.22
C THR A 25 -6.76 -0.93 2.39
N ILE A 26 -6.86 -1.63 3.52
CA ILE A 26 -7.99 -2.51 3.84
C ILE A 26 -9.31 -1.72 3.83
N ALA A 27 -9.36 -0.56 4.47
CA ALA A 27 -10.57 0.25 4.57
C ALA A 27 -11.09 0.68 3.19
N TRP A 28 -10.22 1.23 2.33
CA TRP A 28 -10.63 1.62 0.98
C TRP A 28 -11.02 0.43 0.11
N SER A 29 -10.29 -0.68 0.23
CA SER A 29 -10.59 -1.91 -0.52
C SER A 29 -11.93 -2.54 -0.10
N ALA A 30 -12.27 -2.44 1.19
CA ALA A 30 -13.58 -2.80 1.71
C ALA A 30 -14.71 -1.97 1.08
N PHE A 31 -14.50 -0.66 0.88
CA PHE A 31 -15.47 0.17 0.15
C PHE A 31 -15.66 -0.30 -1.29
N PHE A 32 -14.59 -0.58 -2.04
CA PHE A 32 -14.70 -1.13 -3.40
C PHE A 32 -15.42 -2.49 -3.44
N LYS A 33 -15.20 -3.33 -2.43
CA LYS A 33 -15.79 -4.67 -2.37
C LYS A 33 -17.29 -4.64 -2.06
N TRP A 34 -17.70 -3.86 -1.06
CA TRP A 34 -19.05 -3.93 -0.49
C TRP A 34 -19.97 -2.78 -0.91
N PHE A 35 -19.40 -1.64 -1.31
CA PHE A 35 -20.12 -0.44 -1.73
C PHE A 35 -19.63 0.00 -3.12
N GLY A 36 -19.31 -0.98 -3.97
CA GLY A 36 -18.64 -0.74 -5.25
C GLY A 36 -19.47 0.14 -6.17
N GLU A 37 -20.76 -0.15 -6.33
CA GLU A 37 -21.65 0.63 -7.21
C GLU A 37 -21.75 2.09 -6.76
N GLU A 38 -21.99 2.33 -5.47
CA GLU A 38 -22.11 3.66 -4.91
C GLU A 38 -20.77 4.42 -4.92
N LEU A 39 -19.66 3.73 -4.64
CA LEU A 39 -18.33 4.32 -4.66
C LEU A 39 -17.92 4.71 -6.08
N ILE A 40 -18.19 3.86 -7.06
CA ILE A 40 -17.89 4.12 -8.46
C ILE A 40 -18.75 5.28 -8.99
N ALA A 41 -20.04 5.29 -8.68
CA ALA A 41 -20.91 6.42 -9.00
C ALA A 41 -20.44 7.71 -8.31
N TRP A 42 -19.95 7.63 -7.07
CA TRP A 42 -19.33 8.78 -6.39
C TRP A 42 -18.02 9.21 -7.04
N LEU A 43 -17.18 8.30 -7.53
CA LEU A 43 -15.92 8.63 -8.19
C LEU A 43 -16.13 9.26 -9.58
N ALA A 44 -17.19 8.87 -10.28
CA ALA A 44 -17.49 9.34 -11.63
C ALA A 44 -17.88 10.82 -11.69
N ILE A 45 -17.65 11.44 -12.85
CA ILE A 45 -18.09 12.81 -13.15
C ILE A 45 -19.60 12.88 -13.40
N GLN A 46 -20.13 11.92 -14.15
CA GLN A 46 -21.52 11.92 -14.60
C GLN A 46 -22.38 11.07 -13.65
N PRO A 47 -23.24 11.69 -12.82
CA PRO A 47 -24.16 10.94 -11.97
C PRO A 47 -25.21 10.22 -12.83
N GLY A 48 -25.46 8.94 -12.53
CA GLY A 48 -26.52 8.15 -13.18
C GLY A 48 -26.07 7.27 -14.35
N GLN A 49 -24.77 7.23 -14.67
CA GLN A 49 -24.20 6.23 -15.57
C GLN A 49 -23.92 4.92 -14.83
N VAL A 50 -24.26 3.79 -15.46
CA VAL A 50 -23.86 2.46 -14.99
C VAL A 50 -22.49 2.16 -15.59
N PHE A 51 -21.51 1.92 -14.74
CA PHE A 51 -20.14 1.58 -15.15
C PHE A 51 -19.93 0.08 -14.97
N ASP A 52 -19.54 -0.61 -16.04
CA ASP A 52 -19.17 -2.03 -15.99
C ASP A 52 -17.69 -2.19 -15.65
N VAL A 53 -17.34 -1.81 -14.41
CA VAL A 53 -15.97 -1.92 -13.88
C VAL A 53 -15.91 -2.97 -12.77
N PRO A 54 -14.82 -3.75 -12.68
CA PRO A 54 -14.73 -4.87 -11.73
C PRO A 54 -14.37 -4.41 -10.31
N ALA A 55 -15.19 -3.55 -9.71
CA ALA A 55 -14.97 -2.94 -8.39
C ALA A 55 -14.78 -3.98 -7.28
N MET A 56 -15.60 -5.05 -7.28
CA MET A 56 -15.48 -6.13 -6.29
C MET A 56 -14.13 -6.85 -6.36
N TRP A 57 -13.63 -7.11 -7.56
CA TRP A 57 -12.33 -7.76 -7.75
C TRP A 57 -11.17 -6.86 -7.34
N TYR A 58 -11.26 -5.57 -7.68
CA TYR A 58 -10.30 -4.56 -7.22
C TYR A 58 -10.25 -4.49 -5.69
N GLY A 59 -11.42 -4.45 -5.04
CA GLY A 59 -11.54 -4.48 -3.58
C GLY A 59 -11.00 -5.76 -2.96
N ASN A 60 -11.26 -6.93 -3.55
CA ASN A 60 -10.72 -8.20 -3.04
C ASN A 60 -9.19 -8.23 -3.09
N LEU A 61 -8.59 -7.82 -4.21
CA LEU A 61 -7.13 -7.73 -4.33
C LEU A 61 -6.57 -6.73 -3.31
N GLY A 62 -7.19 -5.55 -3.19
CA GLY A 62 -6.77 -4.53 -2.26
C GLY A 62 -6.81 -4.97 -0.79
N LEU A 63 -7.82 -5.78 -0.40
CA LEU A 63 -7.88 -6.38 0.94
C LEU A 63 -6.70 -7.31 1.20
N VAL A 64 -6.34 -8.16 0.23
CA VAL A 64 -5.18 -9.06 0.35
C VAL A 64 -3.89 -8.26 0.47
N VAL A 65 -3.70 -7.25 -0.39
CA VAL A 65 -2.52 -6.37 -0.35
C VAL A 65 -2.42 -5.63 0.99
N GLY A 66 -3.54 -5.07 1.46
CA GLY A 66 -3.60 -4.37 2.74
C GLY A 66 -3.28 -5.30 3.92
N LEU A 67 -3.77 -6.55 3.90
CA LEU A 67 -3.45 -7.56 4.91
C LEU A 67 -1.96 -7.93 4.90
N ILE A 68 -1.36 -8.12 3.72
CA ILE A 68 0.07 -8.42 3.58
C ILE A 68 0.91 -7.28 4.17
N ILE A 69 0.58 -6.02 3.85
CA ILE A 69 1.25 -4.83 4.40
C ILE A 69 1.08 -4.80 5.93
N PHE A 70 -0.15 -4.99 6.42
CA PHE A 70 -0.45 -4.95 7.84
C PHE A 70 0.33 -6.01 8.62
N VAL A 71 0.32 -7.26 8.17
CA VAL A 71 1.03 -8.37 8.81
C VAL A 71 2.55 -8.13 8.80
N SER A 72 3.09 -7.53 7.74
CA SER A 72 4.52 -7.21 7.68
C SER A 72 4.99 -6.28 8.81
N ALA A 73 4.08 -5.51 9.42
CA ALA A 73 4.43 -4.55 10.48
C ALA A 73 4.87 -5.20 11.80
N PHE A 74 4.49 -6.46 12.07
CA PHE A 74 4.83 -7.15 13.31
C PHE A 74 6.32 -7.53 13.38
N TYR A 75 6.87 -8.04 12.28
CA TYR A 75 8.28 -8.43 12.18
C TYR A 75 8.92 -7.94 10.86
N PRO A 76 9.05 -6.61 10.65
CA PRO A 76 9.37 -6.03 9.35
C PRO A 76 10.75 -6.40 8.80
N VAL A 77 11.74 -6.64 9.67
CA VAL A 77 13.08 -7.05 9.26
C VAL A 77 13.11 -8.51 8.82
N SER A 78 12.49 -9.40 9.61
CA SER A 78 12.39 -10.84 9.31
C SER A 78 11.47 -11.13 8.12
N TRP A 79 10.39 -10.36 7.97
CA TRP A 79 9.38 -10.52 6.93
C TRP A 79 9.47 -9.45 5.84
N VAL A 80 10.68 -8.98 5.53
CA VAL A 80 10.89 -7.91 4.54
C VAL A 80 10.31 -8.22 3.15
N TYR A 81 10.19 -9.50 2.77
CA TYR A 81 9.54 -9.90 1.52
C TYR A 81 8.01 -9.70 1.52
N LEU A 82 7.36 -9.67 2.69
CA LEU A 82 5.95 -9.26 2.77
C LEU A 82 5.81 -7.76 2.49
N ILE A 83 6.75 -6.93 2.92
CA ILE A 83 6.77 -5.50 2.58
C ILE A 83 6.91 -5.35 1.06
N LEU A 84 7.81 -6.12 0.44
CA LEU A 84 7.98 -6.14 -1.01
C LEU A 84 6.69 -6.58 -1.74
N ALA A 85 6.06 -7.67 -1.29
CA ALA A 85 4.80 -8.15 -1.86
C ALA A 85 3.68 -7.09 -1.72
N GLY A 86 3.60 -6.41 -0.58
CA GLY A 86 2.67 -5.29 -0.37
C GLY A 86 2.94 -4.12 -1.31
N LEU A 87 4.20 -3.75 -1.52
CA LEU A 87 4.61 -2.70 -2.45
C LEU A 87 4.25 -3.06 -3.90
N THR A 88 4.55 -4.29 -4.34
CA THR A 88 4.16 -4.78 -5.66
C THR A 88 2.64 -4.79 -5.82
N GLY A 89 1.90 -5.21 -4.80
CA GLY A 89 0.44 -5.16 -4.77
C GLY A 89 -0.10 -3.74 -4.97
N LYS A 90 0.49 -2.75 -4.30
CA LYS A 90 0.14 -1.33 -4.47
C LYS A 90 0.40 -0.82 -5.89
N ILE A 91 1.52 -1.22 -6.50
CA ILE A 91 1.80 -0.89 -7.90
C ILE A 91 0.74 -1.50 -8.82
N ILE A 92 0.36 -2.75 -8.61
CA ILE A 92 -0.70 -3.42 -9.38
C ILE A 92 -2.04 -2.67 -9.23
N LEU A 93 -2.45 -2.30 -8.00
CA LEU A 93 -3.67 -1.53 -7.75
C LEU A 93 -3.63 -0.15 -8.42
N THR A 94 -2.48 0.51 -8.41
CA THR A 94 -2.27 1.80 -9.09
C THR A 94 -2.48 1.66 -10.59
N ILE A 95 -1.81 0.68 -11.22
CA ILE A 95 -1.89 0.42 -12.66
C ILE A 95 -3.32 0.02 -13.03
N TRP A 96 -3.93 -0.89 -12.28
CA TRP A 96 -5.28 -1.37 -12.56
C TRP A 96 -6.30 -0.23 -12.45
N PHE A 97 -6.21 0.63 -11.42
CA PHE A 97 -7.10 1.78 -11.35
C PHE A 97 -6.89 2.74 -12.53
N SER A 98 -5.64 3.01 -12.88
CA SER A 98 -5.29 3.95 -13.96
C SER A 98 -5.74 3.46 -15.34
N LEU A 99 -5.65 2.16 -15.61
CA LEU A 99 -5.96 1.59 -16.94
C LEU A 99 -7.35 0.97 -17.04
N GLY A 100 -7.94 0.52 -15.94
CA GLY A 100 -9.20 -0.22 -15.93
C GLY A 100 -10.37 0.49 -15.25
N PHE A 101 -10.16 1.65 -14.64
CA PHE A 101 -11.23 2.47 -14.06
C PHE A 101 -11.20 3.90 -14.61
N LEU A 102 -10.02 4.51 -14.66
CA LEU A 102 -9.88 5.90 -15.08
C LEU A 102 -10.43 6.23 -16.48
N PRO A 103 -10.29 5.35 -17.51
CA PRO A 103 -10.89 5.60 -18.82
C PRO A 103 -12.41 5.68 -18.81
N ASP A 104 -13.06 4.95 -17.91
CA ASP A 104 -14.53 4.90 -17.81
C ASP A 104 -15.07 6.00 -16.88
N LEU A 105 -14.34 6.35 -15.81
CA LEU A 105 -14.79 7.31 -14.79
C LEU A 105 -14.44 8.78 -15.09
N ASP A 106 -13.61 8.99 -16.12
CA ASP A 106 -12.94 10.25 -16.45
C ASP A 106 -12.05 10.83 -15.33
N TRP A 107 -11.09 11.66 -15.74
CA TRP A 107 -10.21 12.36 -14.81
C TRP A 107 -10.94 13.49 -14.08
N ASN A 108 -11.00 13.41 -12.74
CA ASN A 108 -11.58 14.43 -11.89
C ASN A 108 -10.92 14.46 -10.50
N LYS A 109 -11.36 15.38 -9.63
CA LYS A 109 -10.77 15.55 -8.29
C LYS A 109 -10.89 14.29 -7.41
N ARG A 110 -11.95 13.50 -7.58
CA ARG A 110 -12.24 12.28 -6.81
C ARG A 110 -11.41 11.09 -7.31
N THR A 111 -11.35 10.87 -8.63
CA THR A 111 -10.47 9.85 -9.22
C THR A 111 -9.00 10.18 -9.01
N GLY A 112 -8.63 11.46 -9.09
CA GLY A 112 -7.30 11.93 -8.71
C GLY A 112 -6.99 11.75 -7.22
N PHE A 113 -7.96 11.99 -6.32
CA PHE A 113 -7.81 11.72 -4.90
C PHE A 113 -7.53 10.23 -4.64
N HIS A 114 -8.33 9.33 -5.23
CA HIS A 114 -8.12 7.89 -5.08
C HIS A 114 -6.74 7.49 -5.59
N LEU A 115 -6.38 7.85 -6.83
CA LEU A 115 -5.11 7.44 -7.41
C LEU A 115 -3.89 7.98 -6.64
N ILE A 116 -3.93 9.26 -6.25
CA ILE A 116 -2.78 9.91 -5.62
C ILE A 116 -2.70 9.57 -4.13
N PHE A 117 -3.76 9.80 -3.37
CA PHE A 117 -3.73 9.67 -1.91
C PHE A 117 -3.94 8.23 -1.44
N ASN A 118 -4.71 7.41 -2.18
CA ASN A 118 -4.94 6.02 -1.78
C ASN A 118 -3.85 5.07 -2.28
N GLU A 119 -3.28 5.35 -3.45
CA GLU A 119 -2.28 4.46 -4.05
C GLU A 119 -0.87 5.07 -4.09
N LEU A 120 -0.62 6.13 -4.87
CA LEU A 120 0.74 6.61 -5.15
C LEU A 120 1.49 7.14 -3.92
N LEU A 121 0.83 7.92 -3.07
CA LEU A 121 1.45 8.55 -1.90
C LEU A 121 2.02 7.50 -0.93
N TRP A 122 1.35 6.34 -0.80
CA TRP A 122 1.78 5.27 0.09
C TRP A 122 3.00 4.50 -0.41
N LEU A 123 3.30 4.53 -1.72
CA LEU A 123 4.51 3.90 -2.25
C LEU A 123 5.78 4.51 -1.65
N ILE A 124 5.80 5.82 -1.42
CA ILE A 124 6.97 6.54 -0.90
C ILE A 124 7.42 6.00 0.47
N PRO A 125 6.57 6.04 1.54
CA PRO A 125 6.97 5.48 2.83
C PRO A 125 7.23 3.97 2.75
N LEU A 126 6.46 3.20 1.97
CA LEU A 126 6.69 1.76 1.85
C LEU A 126 8.07 1.43 1.26
N ILE A 127 8.52 2.16 0.25
CA ILE A 127 9.87 2.00 -0.33
C ILE A 127 10.94 2.31 0.72
N LEU A 128 10.81 3.43 1.46
CA LEU A 128 11.78 3.81 2.49
C LEU A 128 11.88 2.76 3.60
N ILE A 129 10.74 2.24 4.05
CA ILE A 129 10.64 1.18 5.06
C ILE A 129 11.29 -0.10 4.55
N PHE A 130 11.01 -0.50 3.31
CA PHE A 130 11.59 -1.69 2.67
C PHE A 130 13.12 -1.59 2.58
N LEU A 131 13.64 -0.47 2.07
CA LEU A 131 15.08 -0.25 1.97
C LEU A 131 15.75 -0.28 3.34
N ARG A 132 15.13 0.32 4.37
CA ARG A 132 15.66 0.28 5.73
C ARG A 132 15.63 -1.13 6.32
N ALA A 133 14.55 -1.88 6.12
CA ALA A 133 14.46 -3.27 6.57
C ALA A 133 15.56 -4.15 5.93
N LEU A 134 15.84 -3.97 4.63
CA LEU A 134 16.93 -4.65 3.95
C LEU A 134 18.30 -4.31 4.53
N GLN A 135 18.58 -3.03 4.79
CA GLN A 135 19.84 -2.59 5.40
C GLN A 135 20.08 -3.27 6.76
N VAL A 136 19.05 -3.29 7.62
CA VAL A 136 19.14 -3.90 8.95
C VAL A 136 19.31 -5.42 8.84
N ARG A 137 18.55 -6.08 7.96
CA ARG A 137 18.65 -7.52 7.75
C ARG A 137 20.05 -7.94 7.27
N GLU A 138 20.62 -7.19 6.35
CA GLU A 138 21.96 -7.49 5.81
C GLU A 138 23.06 -7.26 6.84
N TYR A 139 22.90 -6.26 7.73
CA TYR A 139 23.81 -6.05 8.85
C TYR A 139 23.81 -7.25 9.81
N LEU A 140 22.62 -7.68 10.26
CA LEU A 140 22.47 -8.82 11.18
C LEU A 140 23.05 -10.12 10.58
N ARG A 141 22.81 -10.36 9.29
CA ARG A 141 23.37 -11.51 8.57
C ARG A 141 24.90 -11.52 8.60
N LYS A 142 25.55 -10.36 8.43
CA LYS A 142 27.02 -10.25 8.45
C LYS A 142 27.60 -10.51 9.84
N GLU A 143 26.96 -10.01 10.89
CA GLU A 143 27.39 -10.29 12.27
C GLU A 143 27.30 -11.78 12.61
N GLU A 144 26.22 -12.46 12.22
CA GLU A 144 26.05 -13.91 12.41
C GLU A 144 27.12 -14.73 11.68
N THR A 145 27.57 -14.28 10.49
CA THR A 145 28.58 -15.02 9.71
C THR A 145 30.01 -14.76 10.19
N SER A 146 30.23 -13.71 10.98
CA SER A 146 31.57 -13.30 11.48
C SER A 146 31.86 -13.78 12.90
N SER A 147 30.88 -14.45 13.53
CA SER A 147 30.95 -15.04 14.88
C SER A 147 31.19 -16.55 14.79
#